data_AF-A0A524J6Q6-F1
#
_entry.id   AF-A0A524J6Q6-F1
#
_cell.length_a   1.000
_cell.length_b   1.000
_cell.length_c   1.000
_cell.angle_alpha   90.00
_cell.angle_beta   90.00
_cell.angle_gamma   90.00
#
_symmetry.space_group_name_H-M   'P 1'
#
loop_
_entity.id
_entity.type
_entity.pdbx_description
1 polymer ?
#
loop_
_entity_poly.entity_id
_entity_poly.type
_entity_poly.pdbx_seq_one_letter_code
_entity_poly.pdbx_strand_id
1 'polypeptide(L)'
;MSYRHAWGIIHRISENAGGNVVASTRGGSHGGETELSKLGEAVLREYENRSAHLRSQFENNWKKPSVTADGIVIRDGKILLIKRKNDPFMGYHALPGGFLNHGERLEDCVVREVREETGLVTEIVDLVGIYSSPDRDPRGHFVTAVYHLRAKKGTVRAGDDASAAEWVDIDHLPEMAFDHADIIKGFLAGRPRKLSD
;
A
#
# COMPACT_ATOMS: atom_id res chain seq x y z
N MET A 1 17.42 15.23 40.52
CA MET A 1 16.46 16.28 40.09
C MET A 1 15.89 16.94 41.34
N SER A 2 15.85 18.27 41.43
CA SER A 2 15.32 18.93 42.64
C SER A 2 13.79 18.92 42.65
N TYR A 3 13.18 18.95 43.85
CA TYR A 3 11.73 18.99 44.02
C TYR A 3 11.07 20.13 43.23
N ARG A 4 11.68 21.33 43.26
CA ARG A 4 11.21 22.50 42.48
C ARG A 4 11.22 22.23 40.97
N HIS A 5 12.23 21.51 40.47
CA HIS A 5 12.31 21.18 39.05
C HIS A 5 11.23 20.16 38.66
N ALA A 6 11.04 19.09 39.44
CA ALA A 6 10.00 18.09 39.18
C ALA A 6 8.59 18.72 39.14
N TRP A 7 8.28 19.62 40.09
CA TRP A 7 7.02 20.36 40.10
C TRP A 7 6.85 21.30 38.91
N GLY A 8 7.91 21.95 38.45
CA GLY A 8 7.87 22.76 37.22
C GLY A 8 7.46 21.94 35.99
N ILE A 9 7.89 20.69 35.90
CA ILE A 9 7.50 19.78 34.81
C ILE A 9 6.02 19.40 34.92
N ILE A 10 5.55 19.04 36.12
CA ILE A 10 4.15 18.65 36.36
C ILE A 10 3.19 19.81 36.06
N HIS A 11 3.55 21.04 36.42
CA HIS A 11 2.76 22.23 36.10
C HIS A 11 2.65 22.43 34.60
N ARG A 12 3.76 22.35 33.87
CA ARG A 12 3.73 22.46 32.40
C ARG A 12 2.88 21.36 31.74
N ILE A 13 2.93 20.14 32.26
CA ILE A 13 2.06 19.06 31.78
C ILE A 13 0.59 19.39 32.06
N SER A 14 0.28 19.92 33.25
CA SER A 14 -1.07 20.31 33.63
C SER A 14 -1.62 21.45 32.76
N GLU A 15 -0.80 22.46 32.47
CA GLU A 15 -1.15 23.57 31.57
C GLU A 15 -1.49 23.04 30.17
N ASN A 16 -0.62 22.18 29.62
CA ASN A 16 -0.84 21.59 28.29
C ASN A 16 -2.06 20.64 28.25
N ALA A 17 -2.32 19.92 29.33
CA ALA A 17 -3.47 19.03 29.45
C ALA A 17 -4.80 19.77 29.74
N GLY A 18 -4.76 21.09 29.95
CA GLY A 18 -5.95 21.89 30.27
C GLY A 18 -6.49 21.65 31.69
N GLY A 19 -5.69 21.11 32.61
CA GLY A 19 -6.09 20.86 33.99
C GLY A 19 -5.04 20.13 34.82
N ASN A 20 -5.26 20.08 36.14
CA ASN A 20 -4.31 19.44 37.07
C ASN A 20 -4.21 17.94 36.81
N VAL A 21 -3.01 17.44 36.48
CA VAL A 21 -2.76 16.00 36.27
C VAL A 21 -2.42 15.25 37.54
N VAL A 22 -2.09 15.97 38.62
CA VAL A 22 -1.89 15.38 39.96
C VAL A 22 -2.78 16.07 40.98
N ALA A 23 -3.14 15.34 42.02
CA ALA A 23 -3.76 15.87 43.23
C ALA A 23 -2.82 15.62 44.40
N SER A 24 -2.58 16.65 45.23
CA SER A 24 -1.69 16.54 46.39
C SER A 24 -2.40 16.96 47.67
N THR A 25 -2.20 16.18 48.72
CA THR A 25 -2.63 16.51 50.08
C THR A 25 -1.40 16.87 50.92
N ARG A 26 -1.45 17.96 51.68
CA ARG A 26 -0.36 18.33 52.61
C ARG A 26 -0.59 17.62 53.94
N GLY A 27 0.29 16.69 54.31
CA GLY A 27 0.13 15.87 55.52
C GLY A 27 0.93 16.30 56.76
N GLY A 28 1.34 17.57 56.86
CA GLY A 28 2.02 18.09 58.05
C GLY A 28 3.23 17.24 58.47
N SER A 29 3.23 16.73 59.71
CA SER A 29 4.31 15.90 60.28
C SER A 29 4.39 14.47 59.73
N HIS A 30 3.37 13.99 59.00
CA HIS A 30 3.29 12.62 58.47
C HIS A 30 3.66 12.52 56.97
N GLY A 31 4.02 13.64 56.34
CA GLY A 31 4.29 13.71 54.90
C GLY A 31 3.01 13.85 54.07
N GLY A 32 3.08 14.59 52.96
CA GLY A 32 1.95 14.71 52.03
C GLY A 32 1.93 13.57 51.01
N GLU A 33 0.75 13.26 50.49
CA GLU A 33 0.58 12.30 49.41
C GLU A 33 0.30 13.02 48.09
N THR A 34 0.70 12.41 46.98
CA THR A 34 0.45 12.92 45.64
C THR A 34 0.09 11.76 44.73
N GLU A 35 -1.07 11.86 44.10
CA GLU A 35 -1.61 10.84 43.21
C GLU A 35 -1.96 11.48 41.85
N LEU A 36 -2.14 10.64 40.82
CA LEU A 36 -2.69 11.11 39.56
C LEU A 36 -4.15 11.52 39.77
N SER A 37 -4.54 12.65 39.19
CA SER A 37 -5.94 12.99 39.07
C SER A 37 -6.60 12.11 37.99
N LYS A 38 -7.94 12.14 37.88
CA LYS A 38 -8.64 11.49 36.75
C LYS A 38 -8.12 11.96 35.39
N LEU A 39 -7.75 13.23 35.27
CA LEU A 39 -7.13 13.78 34.07
C LEU A 39 -5.72 13.23 33.87
N GLY A 40 -4.92 13.16 34.94
CA GLY A 40 -3.57 12.56 34.89
C GLY A 40 -3.59 11.10 34.46
N GLU A 41 -4.53 10.31 34.99
CA GLU A 41 -4.71 8.94 34.55
C GLU A 41 -5.15 8.86 33.07
N ALA A 42 -6.01 9.75 32.61
CA ALA A 42 -6.45 9.78 31.21
C ALA A 42 -5.28 10.12 30.26
N VAL A 43 -4.47 11.12 30.62
CA VAL A 43 -3.26 11.50 29.89
C VAL A 43 -2.26 10.34 29.86
N LEU A 44 -2.06 9.65 30.98
CA LEU A 44 -1.17 8.50 31.06
C LEU A 44 -1.66 7.34 30.19
N ARG A 45 -2.96 6.99 30.26
CA ARG A 45 -3.57 5.96 29.40
C ARG A 45 -3.45 6.28 27.92
N GLU A 46 -3.68 7.55 27.53
CA GLU A 46 -3.51 7.97 26.14
C GLU A 46 -2.06 7.85 25.68
N TYR A 47 -1.11 8.28 26.52
CA TYR A 47 0.31 8.11 26.25
C TYR A 47 0.69 6.64 26.10
N GLU A 48 0.22 5.77 26.98
CA GLU A 48 0.46 4.32 26.92
C GLU A 48 -0.13 3.70 25.65
N ASN A 49 -1.36 4.05 25.29
CA ASN A 49 -2.00 3.58 24.06
C ASN A 49 -1.24 4.03 22.80
N ARG A 50 -0.87 5.31 22.72
CA ARG A 50 -0.10 5.85 21.59
C ARG A 50 1.30 5.23 21.53
N SER A 51 1.94 5.05 22.69
CA SER A 51 3.27 4.43 22.78
C SER A 51 3.24 2.95 22.43
N ALA A 52 2.20 2.22 22.84
CA ALA A 52 1.99 0.82 22.48
C ALA A 52 1.69 0.68 20.98
N HIS A 53 0.89 1.58 20.41
CA HIS A 53 0.65 1.61 18.97
C HIS A 53 1.93 1.89 18.18
N LEU A 54 2.70 2.91 18.57
CA LEU A 54 3.99 3.24 17.95
C LEU A 54 5.00 2.10 18.13
N ARG A 55 5.15 1.53 19.33
CA ARG A 55 6.02 0.37 19.57
C ARG A 55 5.59 -0.82 18.72
N SER A 56 4.30 -1.14 18.67
CA SER A 56 3.77 -2.19 17.81
C SER A 56 4.09 -1.92 16.33
N GLN A 57 4.04 -0.67 15.88
CA GLN A 57 4.43 -0.28 14.52
C GLN A 57 5.93 -0.47 14.25
N PHE A 58 6.79 -0.15 15.22
CA PHE A 58 8.25 -0.30 15.11
C PHE A 58 8.72 -1.76 15.28
N GLU A 59 8.12 -2.51 16.20
CA GLU A 59 8.45 -3.92 16.49
C GLU A 59 7.96 -4.87 15.40
N ASN A 60 6.83 -4.56 14.75
CA ASN A 60 6.31 -5.36 13.62
C ASN A 60 6.90 -4.96 12.26
N ASN A 61 7.97 -4.15 12.23
CA ASN A 61 8.73 -3.76 11.03
C ASN A 61 7.91 -3.18 9.87
N TRP A 62 6.66 -2.77 10.09
CA TRP A 62 5.77 -2.31 9.03
C TRP A 62 5.76 -3.26 7.81
N LYS A 63 5.71 -4.59 8.02
CA LYS A 63 5.56 -5.55 6.91
C LYS A 63 4.16 -5.44 6.30
N LYS A 64 3.91 -4.34 5.59
CA LYS A 64 2.73 -4.13 4.78
C LYS A 64 3.02 -4.66 3.38
N PRO A 65 2.03 -5.25 2.71
CA PRO A 65 2.23 -5.63 1.32
C PRO A 65 2.54 -4.40 0.48
N SER A 66 3.39 -4.59 -0.53
CA SER A 66 3.53 -3.62 -1.60
C SER A 66 2.26 -3.60 -2.43
N VAL A 67 1.84 -2.42 -2.87
CA VAL A 67 0.63 -2.25 -3.69
C VAL A 67 1.04 -1.89 -5.11
N THR A 68 0.49 -2.61 -6.08
CA THR A 68 0.71 -2.40 -7.51
C THR A 68 -0.62 -2.29 -8.26
N ALA A 69 -0.57 -1.83 -9.50
CA ALA A 69 -1.69 -1.89 -10.43
C ALA A 69 -1.23 -2.40 -11.80
N ASP A 70 -1.98 -3.33 -12.38
CA ASP A 70 -1.70 -3.95 -13.69
C ASP A 70 -2.86 -3.74 -14.67
N GLY A 71 -2.56 -3.60 -15.96
CA GLY A 71 -3.54 -3.31 -17.00
C GLY A 71 -3.70 -4.43 -18.02
N ILE A 72 -4.93 -4.93 -18.19
CA ILE A 72 -5.32 -5.76 -19.34
C ILE A 72 -5.79 -4.82 -20.46
N VAL A 73 -5.03 -4.76 -21.55
CA VAL A 73 -5.43 -4.03 -22.77
C VAL A 73 -5.63 -5.05 -23.89
N ILE A 74 -6.85 -5.16 -24.41
CA ILE A 74 -7.17 -6.04 -25.56
C ILE A 74 -7.56 -5.19 -26.77
N ARG A 75 -7.04 -5.57 -27.93
CA ARG A 75 -7.39 -4.99 -29.22
C ARG A 75 -7.26 -6.05 -30.31
N ASP A 76 -8.31 -6.20 -31.13
CA ASP A 76 -8.29 -7.04 -32.33
C ASP A 76 -7.80 -8.49 -32.07
N GLY A 77 -8.28 -9.11 -30.98
CA GLY A 77 -7.89 -10.47 -30.58
C GLY A 77 -6.48 -10.59 -29.98
N LYS A 78 -5.80 -9.46 -29.74
CA LYS A 78 -4.46 -9.40 -29.15
C LYS A 78 -4.48 -8.71 -27.80
N ILE A 79 -3.57 -9.12 -26.93
CA ILE A 79 -3.33 -8.52 -25.62
C ILE A 79 -1.98 -7.77 -25.62
N LEU A 80 -1.95 -6.60 -24.99
CA LEU A 80 -0.71 -5.85 -24.79
C LEU A 80 0.09 -6.46 -23.64
N LEU A 81 1.33 -6.84 -23.91
CA LEU A 81 2.25 -7.36 -22.91
C LEU A 81 3.58 -6.62 -22.97
N ILE A 82 4.28 -6.61 -21.84
CA ILE A 82 5.66 -6.16 -21.73
C ILE A 82 6.58 -7.35 -21.47
N LYS A 83 7.86 -7.24 -21.84
CA LYS A 83 8.89 -8.22 -21.53
C LYS A 83 9.82 -7.70 -20.44
N ARG A 84 9.83 -8.37 -19.28
CA ARG A 84 10.55 -7.92 -18.08
C ARG A 84 12.06 -7.86 -18.31
N LYS A 85 12.70 -6.77 -17.88
CA LYS A 85 14.17 -6.58 -17.92
C LYS A 85 14.91 -7.10 -16.69
N ASN A 86 14.22 -7.24 -15.56
CA ASN A 86 14.83 -7.49 -14.25
C ASN A 86 14.29 -8.75 -13.59
N ASP A 87 15.11 -9.36 -12.74
CA ASP A 87 14.67 -10.44 -11.86
C ASP A 87 13.63 -9.97 -10.83
N PRO A 88 12.73 -10.86 -10.37
CA PRO A 88 12.50 -12.23 -10.85
C PRO A 88 11.83 -12.23 -12.24
N PHE A 89 11.84 -13.38 -12.92
CA PHE A 89 11.21 -13.58 -14.23
C PHE A 89 11.79 -12.68 -15.33
N MET A 90 13.10 -12.43 -15.31
CA MET A 90 13.76 -11.73 -16.41
C MET A 90 13.49 -12.46 -17.73
N GLY A 91 13.06 -11.71 -18.75
CA GLY A 91 12.75 -12.27 -20.08
C GLY A 91 11.35 -12.88 -20.23
N TYR A 92 10.57 -13.04 -19.16
CA TYR A 92 9.17 -13.43 -19.24
C TYR A 92 8.28 -12.23 -19.63
N HIS A 93 7.09 -12.53 -20.13
CA HIS A 93 6.07 -11.52 -20.40
C HIS A 93 5.23 -11.21 -19.16
N ALA A 94 4.72 -9.98 -19.08
CA ALA A 94 3.84 -9.54 -18.01
C ALA A 94 2.78 -8.58 -18.56
N LEU A 95 1.67 -8.43 -17.83
CA LEU A 95 0.79 -7.28 -17.99
C LEU A 95 1.62 -6.01 -17.70
N PRO A 96 1.41 -4.91 -18.44
CA PRO A 96 1.97 -3.63 -18.09
C PRO A 96 1.41 -3.14 -16.75
N GLY A 97 2.26 -2.62 -15.88
CA GLY A 97 1.90 -2.29 -14.51
C GLY A 97 3.09 -2.03 -13.61
N GLY A 98 2.82 -1.49 -12.42
CA GLY A 98 3.88 -1.07 -11.51
C GLY A 98 3.37 -0.64 -10.14
N PHE A 99 4.26 0.01 -9.39
CA PHE A 99 4.02 0.36 -7.99
C PHE A 99 3.13 1.59 -7.84
N LEU A 100 2.24 1.54 -6.86
CA LEU A 100 1.44 2.70 -6.46
C LEU A 100 2.33 3.74 -5.78
N ASN A 101 2.34 4.98 -6.30
CA ASN A 101 3.04 6.07 -5.64
C ASN A 101 2.29 6.56 -4.41
N HIS A 102 3.02 7.12 -3.43
CA HIS A 102 2.39 7.69 -2.24
C HIS A 102 1.47 8.87 -2.62
N GLY A 103 0.19 8.79 -2.23
CA GLY A 103 -0.82 9.80 -2.55
C GLY A 103 -1.45 9.66 -3.94
N GLU A 104 -1.09 8.62 -4.69
CA GLU A 104 -1.68 8.28 -5.99
C GLU A 104 -2.89 7.34 -5.81
N ARG A 105 -3.88 7.44 -6.70
CA ARG A 105 -4.98 6.46 -6.78
C ARG A 105 -4.58 5.30 -7.70
N LEU A 106 -5.09 4.10 -7.44
CA LEU A 106 -4.79 2.91 -8.25
C LEU A 106 -5.18 3.08 -9.73
N GLU A 107 -6.27 3.79 -9.99
CA GLU A 107 -6.72 4.13 -11.33
C GLU A 107 -5.72 5.03 -12.06
N ASP A 108 -5.15 6.00 -11.37
CA ASP A 108 -4.17 6.93 -11.95
C ASP A 108 -2.83 6.21 -12.15
N CYS A 109 -2.46 5.32 -11.21
CA CYS A 109 -1.28 4.47 -11.29
C CYS A 109 -1.29 3.59 -12.54
N VAL A 110 -2.35 2.80 -12.77
CA VAL A 110 -2.36 1.87 -13.92
C VAL A 110 -2.29 2.59 -15.27
N VAL A 111 -2.94 3.77 -15.38
CA VAL A 111 -2.89 4.59 -16.60
C VAL A 111 -1.49 5.18 -16.80
N ARG A 112 -0.82 5.62 -15.73
CA ARG A 112 0.57 6.10 -15.77
C ARG A 112 1.52 4.97 -16.19
N GLU A 113 1.48 3.84 -15.51
CA GLU A 113 2.38 2.70 -15.74
C GLU A 113 2.24 2.18 -17.18
N VAL A 114 1.01 1.93 -17.65
CA VAL A 114 0.80 1.47 -19.04
C VAL A 114 1.37 2.48 -20.05
N ARG A 115 1.21 3.77 -19.80
CA ARG A 115 1.76 4.81 -20.68
C ARG A 115 3.29 4.84 -20.64
N GLU A 116 3.89 4.74 -19.47
CA GLU A 116 5.35 4.76 -19.27
C GLU A 116 6.01 3.54 -19.92
N GLU A 117 5.45 2.34 -19.74
CA GLU A 117 6.05 1.09 -20.22
C GLU A 117 5.78 0.78 -21.70
N THR A 118 4.69 1.33 -22.27
CA THR A 118 4.23 0.94 -23.62
C THR A 118 4.01 2.12 -24.57
N GLY A 119 4.09 3.36 -24.07
CA GLY A 119 3.76 4.57 -24.84
C GLY A 119 2.27 4.72 -25.17
N LEU A 120 1.41 3.80 -24.72
CA LEU A 120 0.00 3.76 -25.07
C LEU A 120 -0.83 4.59 -24.10
N VAL A 121 -1.70 5.45 -24.63
CA VAL A 121 -2.71 6.15 -23.84
C VAL A 121 -3.97 5.29 -23.78
N THR A 122 -4.42 5.02 -22.57
CA THR A 122 -5.57 4.15 -22.29
C THR A 122 -6.67 4.85 -21.52
N GLU A 123 -7.85 4.24 -21.47
CA GLU A 123 -8.93 4.57 -20.54
C GLU A 123 -9.35 3.35 -19.74
N ILE A 124 -9.75 3.54 -18.49
CA ILE A 124 -10.29 2.48 -17.65
C ILE A 124 -11.69 2.11 -18.13
N VAL A 125 -11.91 0.81 -18.33
CA VAL A 125 -13.23 0.24 -18.60
C VAL A 125 -13.86 -0.22 -17.30
N ASP A 126 -13.16 -1.09 -16.56
CA ASP A 126 -13.62 -1.65 -15.29
C ASP A 126 -12.46 -2.21 -14.46
N LEU A 127 -12.75 -2.51 -13.19
CA LEU A 127 -11.86 -3.28 -12.30
C LEU A 127 -12.10 -4.78 -12.55
N VAL A 128 -11.02 -5.50 -12.89
CA VAL A 128 -11.04 -6.95 -13.07
C VAL A 128 -10.97 -7.67 -11.72
N GLY A 129 -10.15 -7.19 -10.79
CA GLY A 129 -10.10 -7.77 -9.45
C GLY A 129 -8.87 -7.35 -8.66
N ILE A 130 -8.85 -7.80 -7.40
CA ILE A 130 -7.73 -7.62 -6.47
C ILE A 130 -7.08 -8.98 -6.22
N TYR A 131 -5.78 -9.07 -6.44
CA TYR A 131 -4.99 -10.30 -6.29
C TYR A 131 -3.97 -10.11 -5.18
N SER A 132 -4.11 -10.91 -4.12
CA SER A 132 -3.44 -10.68 -2.84
C SER A 132 -2.86 -11.95 -2.20
N SER A 133 -2.63 -13.01 -2.99
CA SER A 133 -1.99 -14.23 -2.47
C SER A 133 -0.63 -13.87 -1.87
N PRO A 134 -0.31 -14.27 -0.62
CA PRO A 134 0.95 -13.86 0.03
C PRO A 134 2.22 -14.27 -0.71
N ASP A 135 2.12 -15.27 -1.59
CA ASP A 135 3.20 -15.91 -2.34
C ASP A 135 3.15 -15.62 -3.86
N ARG A 136 2.26 -14.73 -4.32
CA ARG A 136 2.14 -14.41 -5.76
C ARG A 136 3.39 -13.80 -6.37
N ASP A 137 4.22 -13.17 -5.54
CA ASP A 137 5.48 -12.56 -5.92
C ASP A 137 6.60 -13.11 -5.02
N PRO A 138 7.67 -13.70 -5.57
CA PRO A 138 8.75 -14.27 -4.77
C PRO A 138 9.57 -13.21 -4.00
N ARG A 139 9.39 -11.91 -4.30
CA ARG A 139 10.05 -10.80 -3.58
C ARG A 139 9.40 -10.48 -2.24
N GLY A 140 8.17 -10.94 -1.99
CA GLY A 140 7.45 -10.70 -0.74
C GLY A 140 5.94 -10.66 -0.91
N HIS A 141 5.23 -10.05 0.05
CA HIS A 141 3.77 -9.91 -0.04
C HIS A 141 3.42 -8.72 -0.93
N PHE A 142 2.77 -8.99 -2.07
CA PHE A 142 2.28 -7.98 -2.99
C PHE A 142 0.77 -8.10 -3.15
N VAL A 143 0.10 -6.96 -3.30
CA VAL A 143 -1.31 -6.86 -3.68
C VAL A 143 -1.38 -6.07 -4.96
N THR A 144 -1.99 -6.64 -6.01
CA THR A 144 -2.22 -5.91 -7.27
C THR A 144 -3.70 -5.72 -7.54
N ALA A 145 -4.06 -4.52 -7.98
CA ALA A 145 -5.35 -4.25 -8.60
C ALA A 145 -5.21 -4.34 -10.12
N VAL A 146 -6.02 -5.20 -10.74
CA VAL A 146 -5.99 -5.41 -12.18
C VAL A 146 -7.17 -4.69 -12.82
N TYR A 147 -6.90 -3.86 -13.83
CA TYR A 147 -7.90 -3.10 -14.55
C TYR A 147 -8.01 -3.54 -16.00
N HIS A 148 -9.22 -3.57 -16.53
CA HIS A 148 -9.46 -3.68 -17.95
C HIS A 148 -9.42 -2.29 -18.56
N LEU A 149 -8.57 -2.13 -19.57
CA LEU A 149 -8.25 -0.85 -20.19
C LEU A 149 -8.54 -0.90 -21.69
N ARG A 150 -9.02 0.21 -22.23
CA ARG A 150 -9.20 0.40 -23.67
C ARG A 150 -8.13 1.32 -24.22
N ALA A 151 -7.48 0.90 -25.31
CA ALA A 151 -6.52 1.73 -26.03
C ALA A 151 -7.21 2.93 -26.70
N LYS A 152 -6.73 4.16 -26.43
CA LYS A 152 -7.24 5.38 -27.08
C LYS A 152 -6.35 5.85 -28.23
N LYS A 153 -5.06 6.04 -27.95
CA LYS A 153 -4.08 6.65 -28.87
C LYS A 153 -2.68 6.13 -28.56
N GLY A 154 -1.80 6.23 -29.54
CA GLY A 154 -0.39 5.85 -29.42
C GLY A 154 -0.05 4.60 -30.23
N THR A 155 1.23 4.44 -30.49
CA THR A 155 1.81 3.24 -31.08
C THR A 155 2.65 2.57 -30.01
N VAL A 156 2.49 1.27 -29.86
CA VAL A 156 3.20 0.51 -28.83
C VAL A 156 4.71 0.64 -29.03
N ARG A 157 5.41 1.07 -27.99
CA ARG A 157 6.87 1.21 -27.90
C ARG A 157 7.29 0.90 -26.46
N ALA A 158 8.34 0.12 -26.28
CA ALA A 158 8.82 -0.23 -24.95
C ALA A 158 9.38 1.01 -24.20
N GLY A 159 9.04 1.11 -22.91
CA GLY A 159 9.59 2.08 -21.97
C GLY A 159 10.83 1.60 -21.21
N ASP A 160 11.24 2.35 -20.19
CA ASP A 160 12.52 2.15 -19.50
C ASP A 160 12.63 0.80 -18.77
N ASP A 161 11.54 0.30 -18.18
CA ASP A 161 11.52 -0.98 -17.43
C ASP A 161 11.14 -2.22 -18.27
N ALA A 162 10.72 -2.01 -19.53
CA ALA A 162 10.33 -3.08 -20.47
C ALA A 162 11.37 -3.25 -21.59
N SER A 163 11.82 -4.49 -21.87
CA SER A 163 12.73 -4.77 -23.00
C SER A 163 12.01 -4.75 -24.34
N ALA A 164 10.71 -5.01 -24.32
CA ALA A 164 9.79 -4.89 -25.42
C ALA A 164 8.39 -4.63 -24.86
N ALA A 165 7.56 -3.93 -25.64
CA ALA A 165 6.11 -3.91 -25.46
C ALA A 165 5.52 -4.37 -26.80
N GLU A 166 4.60 -5.32 -26.77
CA GLU A 166 4.09 -5.94 -27.99
C GLU A 166 2.64 -6.44 -27.86
N TRP A 167 1.98 -6.54 -29.01
CA TRP A 167 0.65 -7.14 -29.12
C TRP A 167 0.77 -8.63 -29.38
N VAL A 168 0.39 -9.44 -28.39
CA VAL A 168 0.46 -10.90 -28.46
C VAL A 168 -0.91 -11.48 -28.72
N ASP A 169 -0.98 -12.56 -29.49
CA ASP A 169 -2.22 -13.29 -29.73
C ASP A 169 -2.75 -13.86 -28.41
N ILE A 170 -4.03 -13.62 -28.12
CA ILE A 170 -4.62 -13.97 -26.83
C ILE A 170 -4.82 -15.47 -26.66
N ASP A 171 -4.90 -16.21 -27.76
CA ASP A 171 -5.03 -17.67 -27.75
C ASP A 171 -3.67 -18.37 -27.58
N HIS A 172 -2.57 -17.62 -27.69
CA HIS A 172 -1.19 -18.15 -27.67
C HIS A 172 -0.30 -17.31 -26.74
N LEU A 173 -0.66 -17.25 -25.46
CA LEU A 173 0.14 -16.56 -24.45
C LEU A 173 1.52 -17.23 -24.28
N PRO A 174 2.60 -16.44 -24.20
CA PRO A 174 3.97 -16.93 -23.97
C PRO A 174 4.15 -17.28 -22.48
N GLU A 175 5.39 -17.53 -22.08
CA GLU A 175 5.71 -17.68 -20.67
C GLU A 175 5.46 -16.36 -19.91
N MET A 176 4.60 -16.42 -18.90
CA MET A 176 4.17 -15.24 -18.13
C MET A 176 4.85 -15.20 -16.76
N ALA A 177 5.17 -13.99 -16.31
CA ALA A 177 5.65 -13.74 -14.95
C ALA A 177 4.52 -13.78 -13.93
N PHE A 178 4.86 -14.14 -12.69
CA PHE A 178 3.95 -14.17 -11.55
C PHE A 178 2.69 -15.01 -11.83
N ASP A 179 1.53 -14.53 -11.39
CA ASP A 179 0.21 -15.12 -11.62
C ASP A 179 -0.52 -14.54 -12.86
N HIS A 180 0.18 -13.81 -13.74
CA HIS A 180 -0.45 -13.04 -14.83
C HIS A 180 -1.17 -13.92 -15.85
N ALA A 181 -0.66 -15.13 -16.13
CA ALA A 181 -1.36 -16.08 -17.02
C ALA A 181 -2.73 -16.47 -16.46
N ASP A 182 -2.83 -16.69 -15.14
CA ASP A 182 -4.09 -17.10 -14.50
C ASP A 182 -5.07 -15.92 -14.39
N ILE A 183 -4.55 -14.71 -14.15
CA ILE A 183 -5.33 -13.47 -14.21
C ILE A 183 -5.99 -13.31 -15.59
N ILE A 184 -5.19 -13.43 -16.67
CA ILE A 184 -5.69 -13.29 -18.04
C ILE A 184 -6.73 -14.37 -18.37
N LYS A 185 -6.44 -15.65 -18.05
CA LYS A 185 -7.40 -16.75 -18.25
C LYS A 185 -8.71 -16.52 -17.50
N GLY A 186 -8.64 -16.07 -16.25
CA GLY A 186 -9.82 -15.75 -15.43
C GLY A 186 -10.65 -14.62 -16.04
N PHE A 187 -9.99 -13.56 -16.51
CA PHE A 187 -10.65 -12.45 -17.21
C PHE A 187 -11.37 -12.93 -18.49
N LEU A 188 -10.69 -13.70 -19.34
CA LEU A 188 -11.25 -14.19 -20.61
C LEU A 188 -12.40 -15.19 -20.41
N ALA A 189 -12.37 -15.97 -19.33
CA ALA A 189 -13.45 -16.86 -18.97
C ALA A 189 -14.68 -16.13 -18.38
N GLY A 190 -14.65 -14.80 -18.27
CA GLY A 190 -15.70 -14.03 -17.61
C GLY A 190 -15.79 -14.32 -16.10
N ARG A 191 -14.68 -14.76 -15.49
CA ARG A 191 -14.55 -15.07 -14.05
C ARG A 191 -13.56 -14.11 -13.37
N PRO A 192 -13.76 -12.79 -13.45
CA PRO A 192 -12.99 -11.87 -12.64
C PRO A 192 -13.14 -12.25 -11.15
N ARG A 193 -12.06 -12.15 -10.36
CA ARG A 193 -12.15 -12.19 -8.89
C ARG A 193 -12.82 -10.88 -8.43
N LYS A 194 -14.13 -10.79 -8.65
CA LYS A 194 -14.98 -9.82 -7.96
C LYS A 194 -15.05 -10.28 -6.52
N LEU A 195 -14.69 -9.39 -5.59
CA LEU A 195 -15.15 -9.53 -4.21
C LEU A 195 -16.65 -9.73 -4.30
N SER A 196 -17.16 -10.84 -3.76
CA SER A 196 -18.60 -11.02 -3.63
C SER A 196 -19.12 -9.83 -2.83
N ASP A 197 -20.19 -9.19 -3.32
CA ASP A 197 -20.95 -8.20 -2.56
C ASP A 197 -21.47 -8.80 -1.24
#